data_AF-A0A6C0Y0U2-F1
#
_entry.id   AF-A0A6C0Y0U2-F1
#
_cell.length_a   1.000
_cell.length_b   1.000
_cell.length_c   1.000
_cell.angle_alpha   90.00
_cell.angle_beta   90.00
_cell.angle_gamma   90.00
#
_symmetry.space_group_name_H-M   'P 1'
#
loop_
_entity.id
_entity.type
_entity.pdbx_description
1 polymer ?
#
loop_
_entity_poly.entity_id
_entity_poly.type
_entity_poly.pdbx_seq_one_letter_code
_entity_poly.pdbx_strand_id
1 'polypeptide(L)'
;MHKLYTAHFENNVARFVLTNESKDVFVSKKDISNILLSVCTPDFKPIFSGFFDSIVRDFLDTYDKRGAVIEIDTIGPVVHFHAIGNILHILGDLHSVSQTSRFKENSFRFNTVSKWYIQASIEATNELDLSLQDFLISVKNRLGRYNPPFVVSVSHIDGIWIAENDDLGLVTEAKSYDDLTERVWEIAPELAELNELDVNVEDMRISFQHLEQPPHSMVAG
;
A
#
# COMPACT_ATOMS: atom_id res chain seq x y z
N MET A 1 -18.08 13.51 9.10
CA MET A 1 -18.26 12.80 10.39
C MET A 1 -17.41 11.55 10.30
N HIS A 2 -16.36 11.40 11.13
CA HIS A 2 -15.51 10.21 11.09
C HIS A 2 -16.33 8.99 11.51
N LYS A 3 -16.36 7.95 10.67
CA LYS A 3 -16.94 6.66 11.08
C LYS A 3 -15.89 5.85 11.83
N LEU A 4 -16.34 5.16 12.87
CA LEU A 4 -15.53 4.35 13.76
C LEU A 4 -16.08 2.94 13.78
N TYR A 5 -15.19 1.96 13.62
CA TYR A 5 -15.48 0.56 13.90
C TYR A 5 -14.50 0.06 14.97
N THR A 6 -14.98 -0.74 15.92
CA THR A 6 -14.17 -1.28 17.02
C THR A 6 -14.15 -2.80 16.94
N ALA A 7 -12.99 -3.37 16.62
CA ALA A 7 -12.77 -4.81 16.65
C ALA A 7 -12.25 -5.23 18.03
N HIS A 8 -12.58 -6.45 18.45
CA HIS A 8 -12.15 -7.02 19.73
C HIS A 8 -11.15 -8.16 19.52
N PHE A 9 -10.05 -8.14 20.28
CA PHE A 9 -9.11 -9.24 20.41
C PHE A 9 -8.95 -9.57 21.88
N GLU A 10 -9.58 -10.65 22.33
CA GLU A 10 -9.67 -11.00 23.76
C GLU A 10 -10.19 -9.80 24.58
N ASN A 11 -9.40 -9.32 25.55
CA ASN A 11 -9.73 -8.17 26.40
C ASN A 11 -9.25 -6.82 25.84
N ASN A 12 -8.67 -6.82 24.63
CA ASN A 12 -8.19 -5.62 23.96
C ASN A 12 -9.10 -5.25 22.79
N VAL A 13 -8.98 -4.00 22.34
CA VAL A 13 -9.73 -3.48 21.20
C VAL A 13 -8.79 -2.89 20.17
N ALA A 14 -9.19 -2.90 18.90
CA ALA A 14 -8.60 -2.11 17.82
C ALA A 14 -9.67 -1.24 17.17
N ARG A 15 -9.45 0.08 17.23
CA ARG A 15 -10.31 1.06 16.59
C ARG A 15 -9.84 1.37 15.17
N PHE A 16 -10.74 1.12 14.22
CA PHE A 16 -10.62 1.45 12.81
C PHE A 16 -11.40 2.74 12.52
N VAL A 17 -10.77 3.67 11.81
CA VAL A 17 -11.30 5.02 11.56
C VAL A 17 -11.33 5.26 10.06
N LEU A 18 -12.51 5.62 9.56
CA LEU A 18 -12.64 6.16 8.21
C LEU A 18 -12.34 7.66 8.22
N THR A 19 -11.38 8.07 7.41
CA THR A 19 -11.10 9.49 7.19
C THR A 19 -11.95 10.03 6.04
N ASN A 20 -12.62 11.17 6.26
CA ASN A 20 -13.59 11.73 5.31
C ASN A 20 -12.94 12.23 4.00
N GLU A 21 -11.64 12.51 4.02
CA GLU A 21 -10.94 13.15 2.90
C GLU A 21 -10.48 12.15 1.82
N SER A 22 -10.17 10.90 2.18
CA SER A 22 -9.54 9.96 1.25
C SER A 22 -10.20 8.58 1.17
N LYS A 23 -11.34 8.37 1.85
CA LYS A 23 -11.95 7.03 2.06
C LYS A 23 -10.95 5.98 2.57
N ASP A 24 -9.85 6.42 3.18
CA ASP A 24 -8.85 5.53 3.73
C ASP A 24 -9.22 5.12 5.15
N VAL A 25 -8.97 3.85 5.44
CA VAL A 25 -9.11 3.27 6.77
C VAL A 25 -7.77 3.31 7.49
N PHE A 26 -7.80 3.84 8.70
CA PHE A 26 -6.65 3.84 9.61
C PHE A 26 -7.00 3.10 10.90
N VAL A 27 -5.97 2.59 11.58
CA VAL A 27 -6.11 1.86 12.83
C VAL A 27 -5.29 2.54 13.92
N SER A 28 -5.84 2.62 15.12
CA SER A 28 -5.12 3.15 16.29
C SER A 28 -3.81 2.41 16.52
N LYS A 29 -2.69 3.14 16.43
CA LYS A 29 -1.34 2.61 16.70
C LYS A 29 -1.25 2.07 18.12
N LYS A 30 -1.82 2.82 19.09
CA LYS A 30 -1.82 2.46 20.50
C LYS A 30 -2.56 1.14 20.74
N ASP A 31 -3.70 0.98 20.09
CA ASP A 31 -4.55 -0.19 20.24
C ASP A 31 -3.84 -1.46 19.71
N ILE A 32 -3.23 -1.38 18.52
CA ILE A 32 -2.45 -2.48 17.94
C ILE A 32 -1.21 -2.79 18.77
N SER A 33 -0.51 -1.76 19.28
CA SER A 33 0.63 -1.95 20.17
C SER A 33 0.23 -2.71 21.44
N ASN A 34 -0.90 -2.36 22.05
CA ASN A 34 -1.42 -3.04 23.24
C ASN A 34 -1.78 -4.52 22.97
N ILE A 35 -2.41 -4.81 21.83
CA ILE A 35 -2.71 -6.20 21.42
C ILE A 35 -1.43 -7.01 21.24
N LEU A 36 -0.43 -6.45 20.56
CA LEU A 36 0.83 -7.14 20.35
C LEU A 36 1.59 -7.35 21.67
N LEU A 37 1.59 -6.35 22.55
CA LEU A 37 2.15 -6.46 23.90
C LEU A 37 1.41 -7.47 24.79
N SER A 38 0.11 -7.66 24.60
CA SER A 38 -0.67 -8.62 25.39
C SER A 38 -0.27 -10.06 25.07
N VAL A 39 0.01 -10.35 23.80
CA VAL A 39 0.39 -11.69 23.34
C VAL A 39 1.87 -12.00 23.49
N CYS A 40 2.74 -10.99 23.58
CA CYS A 40 4.20 -11.17 23.75
C CYS A 40 4.55 -12.04 24.96
N THR A 41 5.63 -12.81 24.86
CA THR A 41 6.22 -13.51 26.02
C THR A 41 6.74 -12.50 27.05
N PRO A 42 6.71 -12.82 28.37
CA PRO A 42 7.09 -11.86 29.42
C PRO A 42 8.49 -11.25 29.26
N ASP A 43 9.44 -12.04 28.76
CA ASP A 43 10.82 -11.65 28.50
C ASP A 43 11.00 -10.77 27.25
N PHE A 44 10.06 -10.82 26.31
CA PHE A 44 10.10 -10.02 25.08
C PHE A 44 9.39 -8.66 25.22
N LYS A 45 8.37 -8.57 26.09
CA LYS A 45 7.59 -7.34 26.33
C LYS A 45 8.43 -6.07 26.54
N PRO A 46 9.51 -6.05 27.35
CA PRO A 46 10.28 -4.83 27.59
C PRO A 46 10.97 -4.27 26.34
N ILE A 47 11.27 -5.13 25.36
CA ILE A 47 11.98 -4.77 24.13
C ILE A 47 10.97 -4.40 23.04
N PHE A 48 9.81 -5.06 23.03
CA PHE A 48 8.85 -4.96 21.94
C PHE A 48 8.28 -3.55 21.73
N SER A 49 8.00 -2.79 22.79
CA SER A 49 7.40 -1.45 22.63
C SER A 49 8.31 -0.51 21.81
N GLY A 50 9.61 -0.46 22.13
CA GLY A 50 10.56 0.35 21.38
C GLY A 50 10.81 -0.17 19.97
N PHE A 51 10.72 -1.49 19.78
CA PHE A 51 10.83 -2.13 18.47
C PHE A 51 9.65 -1.78 17.56
N PHE A 52 8.39 -1.90 18.02
CA PHE A 52 7.21 -1.55 17.24
C PHE A 52 7.19 -0.06 16.85
N ASP A 53 7.55 0.82 17.79
CA ASP A 53 7.69 2.25 17.50
C ASP A 53 8.74 2.53 16.44
N SER A 54 9.85 1.79 16.45
CA SER A 54 10.90 1.91 15.43
C SER A 54 10.43 1.41 14.07
N ILE A 55 9.69 0.29 14.00
CA ILE A 55 9.11 -0.17 12.72
C ILE A 55 8.21 0.90 12.10
N VAL A 56 7.28 1.45 12.90
CA VAL A 56 6.34 2.48 12.43
C VAL A 56 7.06 3.77 12.01
N ARG A 57 8.16 4.12 12.68
CA ARG A 57 8.95 5.31 12.36
C ARG A 57 9.75 5.12 11.08
N ASP A 58 10.46 4.00 10.96
CA ASP A 58 11.54 3.81 9.98
C ASP A 58 11.04 3.22 8.65
N PHE A 59 9.89 2.52 8.64
CA PHE A 59 9.40 1.82 7.44
C PHE A 59 8.09 2.38 6.86
N LEU A 60 7.43 3.33 7.54
CA LEU A 60 6.19 3.93 7.07
C LEU A 60 6.38 5.39 6.62
N ASP A 61 5.76 5.74 5.49
CA ASP A 61 5.77 7.10 4.96
C ASP A 61 4.83 8.05 5.73
N THR A 62 4.83 9.34 5.38
CA THR A 62 3.95 10.33 6.02
C THR A 62 2.46 10.14 5.67
N TYR A 63 2.13 9.43 4.60
CA TYR A 63 0.74 9.15 4.21
C TYR A 63 0.13 7.99 5.00
N ASP A 64 0.96 7.04 5.42
CA ASP A 64 0.60 5.91 6.27
C ASP A 64 0.32 6.32 7.71
N LYS A 65 0.77 7.51 8.15
CA LYS A 65 0.67 7.98 9.54
C LYS A 65 -0.17 9.24 9.62
N ARG A 66 -1.21 9.23 10.46
CA ARG A 66 -2.05 10.42 10.70
C ARG A 66 -2.44 10.55 12.18
N GLY A 67 -2.96 11.72 12.55
CA GLY A 67 -3.71 11.88 13.79
C GLY A 67 -5.21 11.72 13.52
N ALA A 68 -5.95 11.07 14.42
CA ALA A 68 -7.40 10.97 14.36
C ALA A 68 -8.05 11.44 15.67
N VAL A 69 -9.11 12.24 15.53
CA VAL A 69 -9.96 12.71 16.63
C VAL A 69 -11.41 12.40 16.24
N ILE A 70 -12.18 11.82 17.16
CA ILE A 70 -13.60 11.54 16.95
C ILE A 70 -14.40 12.19 18.06
N GLU A 71 -15.10 13.27 17.70
CA GLU A 71 -16.13 14.05 18.44
C GLU A 71 -15.72 14.61 19.81
N ILE A 72 -15.08 13.81 20.67
CA ILE A 72 -14.57 14.14 22.01
C ILE A 72 -13.44 13.22 22.48
N ASP A 73 -13.22 12.08 21.80
CA ASP A 73 -12.12 11.16 22.08
C ASP A 73 -10.95 11.37 21.12
N THR A 74 -9.77 11.63 21.68
CA THR A 74 -8.51 11.53 20.95
C THR A 74 -8.14 10.06 20.77
N ILE A 75 -8.35 9.51 19.57
CA ILE A 75 -7.75 8.22 19.19
C ILE A 75 -6.22 8.37 19.13
N GLY A 76 -5.75 9.54 18.69
CA GLY A 76 -4.32 9.87 18.63
C GLY A 76 -3.69 9.38 17.33
N PRO A 77 -2.42 8.92 17.37
CA PRO A 77 -1.74 8.40 16.19
C PRO A 77 -2.44 7.16 15.61
N VAL A 78 -2.75 7.22 14.33
CA VAL A 78 -3.33 6.12 13.55
C VAL A 78 -2.44 5.78 12.36
N VAL A 79 -2.47 4.52 11.96
CA VAL A 79 -1.66 3.96 10.87
C VAL A 79 -2.55 3.33 9.82
N HIS A 80 -2.22 3.48 8.54
CA HIS A 80 -3.00 2.88 7.45
C HIS A 80 -3.18 1.38 7.68
N PHE A 81 -4.41 0.89 7.52
CA PHE A 81 -4.75 -0.47 7.93
C PHE A 81 -3.90 -1.54 7.22
N HIS A 82 -3.56 -1.33 5.94
CA HIS A 82 -2.74 -2.26 5.15
C HIS A 82 -1.28 -2.23 5.60
N ALA A 83 -0.76 -1.07 6.04
CA ALA A 83 0.58 -0.97 6.60
C ALA A 83 0.72 -1.82 7.88
N ILE A 84 -0.28 -1.78 8.77
CA ILE A 84 -0.34 -2.66 9.95
C ILE A 84 -0.40 -4.13 9.51
N GLY A 85 -1.22 -4.46 8.51
CA GLY A 85 -1.29 -5.83 7.96
C GLY A 85 0.08 -6.35 7.51
N ASN A 86 0.85 -5.55 6.77
CA ASN A 86 2.21 -5.89 6.35
C ASN A 86 3.15 -6.10 7.55
N ILE A 87 3.10 -5.22 8.56
CA ILE A 87 3.90 -5.37 9.77
C ILE A 87 3.56 -6.68 10.48
N LEU A 88 2.27 -6.99 10.67
CA LEU A 88 1.82 -8.22 11.32
C LEU A 88 2.21 -9.47 10.54
N HIS A 89 2.15 -9.41 9.20
CA HIS A 89 2.60 -10.49 8.34
C HIS A 89 4.10 -10.77 8.54
N ILE A 90 4.94 -9.73 8.47
CA ILE A 90 6.39 -9.86 8.70
C ILE A 90 6.67 -10.41 10.10
N LEU A 91 6.06 -9.84 11.15
CA LEU A 91 6.23 -10.31 12.53
C LEU A 91 5.80 -11.77 12.72
N GLY A 92 4.75 -12.19 12.02
CA GLY A 92 4.25 -13.56 12.03
C GLY A 92 5.13 -14.56 11.28
N ASP A 93 5.92 -14.10 10.31
CA ASP A 93 6.76 -14.91 9.41
C ASP A 93 8.27 -14.79 9.69
N LEU A 94 8.66 -14.20 10.84
CA LEU A 94 10.05 -14.25 11.33
C LEU A 94 10.42 -15.69 11.71
N HIS A 95 10.71 -16.51 10.71
CA HIS A 95 11.03 -17.93 10.82
C HIS A 95 12.44 -18.26 10.29
N SER A 96 13.01 -17.40 9.46
CA SER A 96 14.26 -17.69 8.76
C SER A 96 15.45 -16.91 9.32
N VAL A 97 16.53 -17.67 9.55
CA VAL A 97 17.92 -17.28 9.75
C VAL A 97 18.29 -16.73 11.15
N SER A 98 18.88 -17.61 11.96
CA SER A 98 19.74 -17.33 13.13
C SER A 98 19.13 -16.84 14.46
N GLN A 99 17.81 -16.87 14.64
CA GLN A 99 17.19 -16.28 15.84
C GLN A 99 16.98 -17.29 17.00
N THR A 100 17.18 -16.80 18.22
CA THR A 100 16.96 -17.54 19.48
C THR A 100 15.53 -18.06 19.59
N SER A 101 15.31 -19.13 20.37
CA SER A 101 13.97 -19.72 20.60
C SER A 101 12.88 -18.70 20.99
N ARG A 102 13.29 -17.58 21.60
CA ARG A 102 12.43 -16.46 22.02
C ARG A 102 11.69 -15.78 20.87
N PHE A 103 12.35 -15.59 19.72
CA PHE A 103 11.70 -14.95 18.58
C PHE A 103 10.68 -15.88 17.93
N LYS A 104 11.01 -17.17 17.83
CA LYS A 104 10.13 -18.18 17.22
C LYS A 104 8.76 -18.27 17.90
N GLU A 105 8.72 -18.27 19.24
CA GLU A 105 7.45 -18.30 19.96
C GLU A 105 6.63 -17.02 19.76
N ASN A 106 7.28 -15.85 19.81
CA ASN A 106 6.61 -14.57 19.56
C ASN A 106 6.08 -14.49 18.11
N SER A 107 6.79 -15.01 17.11
CA SER A 107 6.29 -15.08 15.73
C SER A 107 4.98 -15.87 15.63
N PHE A 108 4.87 -17.03 16.29
CA PHE A 108 3.61 -17.79 16.33
C PHE A 108 2.47 -17.01 16.98
N ARG A 109 2.75 -16.29 18.08
CA ARG A 109 1.78 -15.44 18.77
C ARG A 109 1.32 -14.28 17.87
N PHE A 110 2.24 -13.64 17.15
CA PHE A 110 1.93 -12.58 16.18
C PHE A 110 1.16 -13.09 14.96
N ASN A 111 1.41 -14.33 14.51
CA ASN A 111 0.63 -14.94 13.44
C ASN A 111 -0.85 -15.09 13.83
N THR A 112 -1.16 -15.43 15.10
CA THR A 112 -2.55 -15.43 15.60
C THR A 112 -3.19 -14.04 15.51
N VAL A 113 -2.47 -12.99 15.91
CA VAL A 113 -2.94 -11.60 15.80
C VAL A 113 -3.12 -11.21 14.32
N SER A 114 -2.20 -11.60 13.44
CA SER A 114 -2.27 -11.33 12.00
C SER A 114 -3.54 -11.91 11.37
N LYS A 115 -3.86 -13.18 11.65
CA LYS A 115 -5.09 -13.83 11.17
C LYS A 115 -6.35 -13.13 11.66
N TRP A 116 -6.39 -12.78 12.94
CA TRP A 116 -7.50 -12.00 13.49
C TRP A 116 -7.60 -10.62 12.82
N TYR A 117 -6.49 -9.94 12.62
CA TYR A 117 -6.46 -8.59 12.06
C TYR A 117 -6.96 -8.55 10.61
N ILE A 118 -6.68 -9.58 9.81
CA ILE A 118 -7.23 -9.73 8.46
C ILE A 118 -8.76 -9.75 8.53
N GLN A 119 -9.33 -10.58 9.41
CA GLN A 119 -10.77 -10.69 9.60
C GLN A 119 -11.37 -9.35 10.10
N ALA A 120 -10.74 -8.72 11.10
CA ALA A 120 -11.16 -7.42 11.62
C ALA A 120 -11.12 -6.31 10.56
N SER A 121 -10.15 -6.34 9.64
CA SER A 121 -10.05 -5.37 8.55
C SER A 121 -11.15 -5.55 7.50
N ILE A 122 -11.55 -6.80 7.22
CA ILE A 122 -12.69 -7.11 6.35
C ILE A 122 -13.99 -6.61 6.99
N GLU A 123 -14.20 -6.89 8.28
CA GLU A 123 -15.38 -6.43 9.01
C GLU A 123 -15.44 -4.89 9.08
N ALA A 124 -14.31 -4.23 9.36
CA ALA A 124 -14.21 -2.78 9.33
C ALA A 124 -14.63 -2.19 7.99
N THR A 125 -14.25 -2.83 6.87
CA THR A 125 -14.62 -2.37 5.53
C THR A 125 -16.14 -2.39 5.34
N ASN A 126 -16.80 -3.46 5.81
CA ASN A 126 -18.26 -3.58 5.73
C ASN A 126 -18.97 -2.55 6.63
N GLU A 127 -18.54 -2.42 7.88
CA GLU A 127 -19.19 -1.55 8.88
C GLU A 127 -18.97 -0.05 8.63
N LEU A 128 -17.90 0.31 7.91
CA LEU A 128 -17.61 1.71 7.54
C LEU A 128 -18.31 2.14 6.24
N ASP A 129 -19.15 1.29 5.64
CA ASP A 129 -19.81 1.45 4.34
C ASP A 129 -18.81 1.70 3.19
N LEU A 130 -17.69 0.98 3.18
CA LEU A 130 -16.75 1.02 2.06
C LEU A 130 -17.08 -0.07 1.06
N SER A 131 -17.03 0.27 -0.22
CA SER A 131 -17.08 -0.75 -1.28
C SER A 131 -15.75 -1.50 -1.36
N LEU A 132 -15.77 -2.72 -1.91
CA LEU A 132 -14.54 -3.45 -2.28
C LEU A 132 -13.64 -2.60 -3.20
N GLN A 133 -14.24 -1.81 -4.08
CA GLN A 133 -13.50 -0.92 -4.97
C GLN A 133 -12.76 0.18 -4.20
N ASP A 134 -13.42 0.82 -3.22
CA ASP A 134 -12.79 1.83 -2.37
C ASP A 134 -11.61 1.23 -1.58
N PHE A 135 -11.79 0.02 -1.04
CA PHE A 135 -10.74 -0.73 -0.36
C PHE A 135 -9.54 -1.01 -1.26
N LEU A 136 -9.78 -1.54 -2.47
CA LEU A 136 -8.72 -1.84 -3.43
C LEU A 136 -8.02 -0.58 -3.93
N ILE A 137 -8.75 0.53 -4.12
CA ILE A 137 -8.17 1.83 -4.48
C ILE A 137 -7.26 2.35 -3.36
N SER A 138 -7.69 2.27 -2.10
CA SER A 138 -6.86 2.67 -0.95
C SER A 138 -5.53 1.90 -0.91
N VAL A 139 -5.58 0.58 -1.08
CA VAL A 139 -4.38 -0.26 -1.14
C VAL A 139 -3.53 0.08 -2.38
N LYS A 140 -4.13 0.19 -3.56
CA LYS A 140 -3.44 0.56 -4.81
C LYS A 140 -2.71 1.89 -4.66
N ASN A 141 -3.38 2.90 -4.11
CA ASN A 141 -2.82 4.24 -3.92
C ASN A 141 -1.63 4.20 -2.95
N ARG A 142 -1.71 3.38 -1.91
CA ARG A 142 -0.58 3.15 -1.00
C ARG A 142 0.59 2.48 -1.73
N LEU A 143 0.36 1.36 -2.40
CA LEU A 143 1.42 0.62 -3.10
C LEU A 143 2.04 1.44 -4.24
N GLY A 144 1.24 2.25 -4.93
CA GLY A 144 1.70 3.15 -5.99
C GLY A 144 2.66 4.25 -5.52
N ARG A 145 2.71 4.58 -4.22
CA ARG A 145 3.72 5.51 -3.69
C ARG A 145 5.08 4.85 -3.47
N TYR A 146 5.09 3.56 -3.13
CA TYR A 146 6.32 2.81 -2.90
C TYR A 146 7.00 2.37 -4.19
N ASN A 147 6.18 2.03 -5.19
CA ASN A 147 6.65 1.63 -6.51
C ASN A 147 5.75 2.29 -7.57
N PRO A 148 6.00 3.58 -7.90
CA PRO A 148 5.21 4.31 -8.88
C PRO A 148 5.41 3.70 -10.27
N PRO A 149 4.34 3.55 -11.07
CA PRO A 149 4.49 3.08 -12.42
C PRO A 149 5.10 4.16 -13.33
N PHE A 150 5.86 3.74 -14.33
CA PHE A 150 6.14 4.57 -15.49
C PHE A 150 4.84 4.78 -16.26
N VAL A 151 4.40 6.03 -16.35
CA VAL A 151 3.15 6.38 -17.04
C VAL A 151 3.47 6.64 -18.51
N VAL A 152 3.15 5.67 -19.34
CA VAL A 152 3.34 5.72 -20.79
C VAL A 152 2.13 6.39 -21.41
N SER A 153 2.36 7.55 -22.02
CA SER A 153 1.35 8.25 -22.80
C SER A 153 1.15 7.53 -24.12
N VAL A 154 -0.10 7.24 -24.46
CA VAL A 154 -0.47 6.54 -25.70
C VAL A 154 -1.35 7.44 -26.55
N SER A 155 -0.98 7.59 -27.82
CA SER A 155 -1.75 8.31 -28.83
C SER A 155 -1.91 7.47 -30.11
N HIS A 156 -2.88 7.81 -30.96
CA HIS A 156 -3.16 7.08 -32.20
C HIS A 156 -3.23 8.02 -33.39
N ILE A 157 -2.11 8.25 -34.08
CA ILE A 157 -1.98 9.25 -35.14
C ILE A 157 -1.84 8.52 -36.49
N ASP A 158 -2.63 8.92 -37.49
CA ASP A 158 -2.55 8.42 -38.86
C ASP A 158 -2.57 6.89 -38.99
N GLY A 159 -3.33 6.21 -38.11
CA GLY A 159 -3.45 4.74 -38.11
C GLY A 159 -2.31 4.00 -37.41
N ILE A 160 -1.45 4.72 -36.68
CA ILE A 160 -0.32 4.19 -35.93
C ILE A 160 -0.50 4.54 -34.46
N TRP A 161 -0.28 3.55 -33.58
CA TRP A 161 -0.24 3.73 -32.14
C TRP A 161 1.16 4.14 -31.73
N ILE A 162 1.28 5.19 -30.93
CA ILE A 162 2.55 5.76 -30.46
C ILE A 162 2.54 5.75 -28.92
N ALA A 163 3.64 5.29 -28.32
CA ALA A 163 3.89 5.29 -26.89
C ALA A 163 5.09 6.19 -26.56
N GLU A 164 4.93 7.04 -25.56
CA GLU A 164 5.96 7.96 -25.09
C GLU A 164 6.04 7.94 -23.55
N ASN A 165 7.27 7.91 -23.01
CA ASN A 165 7.52 8.16 -21.59
C ASN A 165 8.88 8.83 -21.41
N ASP A 166 8.88 10.06 -20.91
CA ASP A 166 10.08 10.88 -20.77
C ASP A 166 11.07 10.31 -19.74
N ASP A 167 10.58 9.74 -18.63
CA ASP A 167 11.43 9.20 -17.57
C ASP A 167 12.29 8.03 -18.07
N LEU A 168 11.73 7.18 -18.95
CA LEU A 168 12.43 6.09 -19.62
C LEU A 168 13.16 6.53 -20.89
N GLY A 169 12.98 7.76 -21.37
CA GLY A 169 13.37 8.14 -22.74
C GLY A 169 12.74 7.22 -23.80
N LEU A 170 11.54 6.69 -23.52
CA LEU A 170 10.84 5.74 -24.37
C LEU A 170 10.05 6.48 -25.43
N VAL A 171 10.27 6.12 -26.70
CA VAL A 171 9.42 6.47 -27.83
C VAL A 171 9.35 5.26 -28.75
N THR A 172 8.16 4.72 -28.98
CA THR A 172 7.97 3.57 -29.87
C THR A 172 6.58 3.61 -30.52
N GLU A 173 6.43 2.89 -31.62
CA GLU A 173 5.20 2.85 -32.40
C GLU A 173 4.86 1.42 -32.86
N ALA A 174 3.56 1.17 -33.08
CA ALA A 174 3.07 -0.08 -33.65
C ALA A 174 1.73 0.12 -34.38
N LYS A 175 1.36 -0.88 -35.19
CA LYS A 175 0.10 -0.84 -35.97
C LYS A 175 -1.14 -1.14 -35.12
N SER A 176 -0.97 -1.83 -34.01
CA SER A 176 -2.04 -2.14 -33.08
C SER A 176 -1.64 -1.73 -31.67
N TYR A 177 -2.65 -1.50 -30.83
CA TYR A 177 -2.43 -1.19 -29.42
C TYR A 177 -1.74 -2.35 -28.69
N ASP A 178 -2.13 -3.60 -28.98
CA ASP A 178 -1.54 -4.78 -28.35
C ASP A 178 -0.06 -4.89 -28.69
N ASP A 179 0.32 -4.79 -29.98
CA ASP A 179 1.72 -4.77 -30.42
C ASP A 179 2.50 -3.62 -29.80
N LEU A 180 1.88 -2.46 -29.62
CA LEU A 180 2.50 -1.31 -28.96
C LEU A 180 2.83 -1.63 -27.49
N THR A 181 1.87 -2.19 -26.76
CA THR A 181 2.06 -2.52 -25.34
C THR A 181 3.11 -3.62 -25.14
N GLU A 182 3.12 -4.65 -25.99
CA GLU A 182 4.16 -5.70 -25.96
C GLU A 182 5.55 -5.10 -26.19
N ARG A 183 5.66 -4.23 -27.19
CA ARG A 183 6.93 -3.56 -27.50
C ARG A 183 7.41 -2.65 -26.39
N VAL A 184 6.51 -1.93 -25.72
CA VAL A 184 6.83 -1.11 -24.54
C VAL A 184 7.39 -1.98 -23.41
N TRP A 185 6.77 -3.14 -23.13
CA TRP A 185 7.25 -4.08 -22.12
C TRP A 185 8.62 -4.68 -22.46
N GLU A 186 8.89 -4.91 -23.75
CA GLU A 186 10.18 -5.45 -24.22
C GLU A 186 11.31 -4.43 -24.03
N ILE A 187 11.11 -3.16 -24.42
CA ILE A 187 12.19 -2.17 -24.45
C ILE A 187 12.36 -1.38 -23.14
N ALA A 188 11.33 -1.27 -22.31
CA ALA A 188 11.38 -0.46 -21.09
C ALA A 188 12.50 -0.89 -20.10
N PRO A 189 12.77 -2.19 -19.86
CA PRO A 189 13.90 -2.62 -19.04
C PRO A 189 15.26 -2.16 -19.57
N GLU A 190 15.50 -2.32 -20.87
CA GLU A 190 16.76 -1.92 -21.52
C GLU A 190 16.95 -0.41 -21.43
N LEU A 191 15.88 0.36 -21.63
CA LEU A 191 15.90 1.82 -21.51
C LEU A 191 16.15 2.28 -20.07
N ALA A 192 15.58 1.61 -19.07
CA ALA A 192 15.84 1.92 -17.68
C ALA A 192 17.31 1.68 -17.30
N GLU A 193 17.92 0.58 -17.79
CA GLU A 193 19.35 0.30 -17.60
C GLU A 193 20.23 1.35 -18.31
N LEU A 194 19.93 1.66 -19.57
CA LEU A 194 20.67 2.65 -20.36
C LEU A 194 20.63 4.05 -19.75
N ASN A 195 19.53 4.41 -19.09
CA ASN A 195 19.36 5.70 -18.42
C ASN A 195 19.78 5.69 -16.93
N GLU A 196 20.40 4.61 -16.46
CA GLU A 196 20.89 4.45 -15.08
C GLU A 196 19.79 4.70 -14.02
N LEU A 197 18.55 4.29 -14.32
CA LEU A 197 17.43 4.40 -13.39
C LEU A 197 17.58 3.36 -12.27
N ASP A 198 17.45 3.79 -11.02
CA ASP A 198 17.45 2.92 -9.83
C ASP A 198 16.11 2.17 -9.71
N VAL A 199 15.86 1.26 -10.65
CA VAL A 199 14.65 0.43 -10.70
C VAL A 199 15.02 -1.05 -10.83
N ASN A 200 14.36 -1.88 -10.03
CA ASN A 200 14.43 -3.33 -10.22
C ASN A 200 13.51 -3.71 -11.39
N VAL A 201 14.07 -4.28 -12.45
CA VAL A 201 13.32 -4.70 -13.66
C VAL A 201 12.19 -5.68 -13.31
N GLU A 202 12.40 -6.59 -12.36
CA GLU A 202 11.39 -7.57 -11.94
C GLU A 202 10.20 -6.92 -11.22
N ASP A 203 10.41 -5.75 -10.62
CA ASP A 203 9.38 -4.97 -9.94
C ASP A 203 8.89 -3.79 -10.81
N MET A 204 9.35 -3.66 -12.05
CA MET A 204 8.98 -2.54 -12.92
C MET A 204 7.47 -2.54 -13.18
N ARG A 205 6.85 -1.36 -13.02
CA ARG A 205 5.43 -1.17 -13.29
C ARG A 205 5.26 -0.18 -14.42
N ILE A 206 4.45 -0.55 -15.41
CA ILE A 206 4.09 0.33 -16.53
C ILE A 206 2.57 0.53 -16.50
N SER A 207 2.14 1.78 -16.68
CA SER A 207 0.74 2.15 -16.80
C SER A 207 0.53 2.91 -18.10
N PHE A 208 -0.41 2.48 -18.92
CA PHE A 208 -0.75 3.15 -20.17
C PHE A 208 -1.86 4.17 -19.94
N GLN A 209 -1.62 5.41 -20.38
CA GLN A 209 -2.59 6.50 -20.32
C GLN A 209 -2.89 6.98 -21.74
N HIS A 210 -4.14 6.82 -22.19
CA HIS A 210 -4.57 7.34 -23.48
C HIS A 210 -4.68 8.86 -23.40
N LEU A 211 -4.00 9.55 -24.32
CA LEU A 211 -4.21 10.97 -24.55
C LEU A 211 -5.43 11.14 -25.43
N GLU A 212 -6.40 11.94 -24.98
CA GLU A 212 -7.53 12.32 -25.82
C GLU A 212 -7.01 13.09 -27.03
N GLN A 213 -7.34 12.62 -28.24
CA GLN A 213 -7.05 13.39 -29.44
C GLN A 213 -7.99 14.61 -29.47
N PRO A 214 -7.46 15.82 -29.72
CA PRO A 214 -8.32 16.95 -30.01
C PRO A 214 -9.18 16.63 -31.24
N PRO A 215 -10.49 16.95 -31.25
CA PRO A 215 -11.36 16.65 -32.37
C PRO A 215 -10.81 17.28 -33.66
N HIS A 216 -10.83 16.49 -34.75
CA HIS A 216 -10.32 16.84 -36.08
C HIS A 216 -10.95 18.08 -36.77
N SER A 217 -11.73 18.90 -36.07
CA SER A 217 -12.45 20.05 -36.63
C SER A 217 -11.76 21.42 -36.48
N MET A 218 -10.51 21.50 -36.00
CA MET A 218 -9.79 22.78 -35.86
C MET A 218 -8.48 22.89 -36.65
N VAL A 219 -8.46 22.39 -37.89
CA VAL A 219 -7.45 22.80 -38.88
C VAL A 219 -8.13 23.11 -40.21
N ALA A 220 -8.91 24.19 -40.23
CA ALA A 220 -9.28 24.91 -41.45
C ALA A 220 -9.56 26.36 -41.09
N GLY A 221 -8.54 27.20 -41.22
CA GLY A 221 -8.59 28.65 -41.09
C GLY A 221 -7.40 29.26 -41.82
#